data_AF-J7J245-F1
#
_entry.id   AF-J7J245-F1
#
_cell.length_a   1.000
_cell.length_b   1.000
_cell.length_c   1.000
_cell.angle_alpha   90.00
_cell.angle_beta   90.00
_cell.angle_gamma   90.00
#
_symmetry.space_group_name_H-M   'P 1'
#
loop_
_entity.id
_entity.type
_entity.pdbx_description
1 polymer ?
#
loop_
_entity_poly.entity_id
_entity_poly.type
_entity_poly.pdbx_seq_one_letter_code
_entity_poly.pdbx_strand_id
1 'polypeptide(L)'
;MLGKRLQQLRNKFELTQEELAKILCMSRSTYAQYEVDRRKPDYDTLHRIADYFKVSIDFLLGRTEYSIIEECCLPSRLKMIRELNDISLEQLAEGLNLSLNDISQFETGEKYPTPSTLKVLAECLNCSVDFLLGRITEPRPYLFESQQGYSTLDAYGSDDPLQDLPEEAKKSLAEFKEFILNKYRKEN
;
A
#
# COMPACT_ATOMS: atom_id res chain seq x y z
N MET A 1 0.86 17.35 -4.41
CA MET A 1 2.23 17.88 -4.57
C MET A 1 2.75 18.23 -3.18
N LEU A 2 4.01 17.90 -2.92
CA LEU A 2 4.69 17.88 -1.61
C LEU A 2 4.29 19.04 -0.68
N GLY A 3 4.23 20.27 -1.20
CA GLY A 3 3.90 21.47 -0.42
C GLY A 3 2.56 21.39 0.32
N LYS A 4 1.52 20.83 -0.30
CA LYS A 4 0.21 20.61 0.36
C LYS A 4 0.33 19.64 1.53
N ARG A 5 1.14 18.58 1.41
CA ARG A 5 1.33 17.58 2.47
C ARG A 5 2.14 18.16 3.63
N LEU A 6 3.17 18.97 3.35
CA LEU A 6 3.90 19.71 4.37
C LEU A 6 3.00 20.67 5.13
N GLN A 7 2.13 21.40 4.42
CA GLN A 7 1.15 22.29 5.04
C GLN A 7 0.16 21.53 5.92
N GLN A 8 -0.34 20.38 5.46
CA GLN A 8 -1.23 19.50 6.24
C GLN A 8 -0.55 19.00 7.52
N LEU A 9 0.69 18.49 7.42
CA LEU A 9 1.47 18.02 8.57
C LEU A 9 1.71 19.17 9.56
N ARG A 10 2.13 20.33 9.08
CA ARG A 10 2.36 21.51 9.92
C ARG A 10 1.08 21.91 10.68
N ASN A 11 -0.06 21.94 9.99
CA ASN A 11 -1.34 22.28 10.62
C ASN A 11 -1.79 21.21 11.63
N LYS A 12 -1.54 19.92 11.37
CA LYS A 12 -1.87 18.81 12.29
C LYS A 12 -1.11 18.92 13.63
N PHE A 13 0.11 19.46 13.59
CA PHE A 13 0.93 19.70 14.78
C PHE A 13 0.78 21.12 15.34
N GLU A 14 -0.16 21.92 14.82
CA GLU A 14 -0.44 23.30 15.24
C GLU A 14 0.77 24.24 15.19
N LEU A 15 1.71 23.99 14.26
CA LEU A 15 2.94 24.77 14.14
C LEU A 15 2.78 25.92 13.15
N THR A 16 3.44 27.04 13.44
CA THR A 16 3.66 28.11 12.47
C THR A 16 4.80 27.76 11.51
N GLN A 17 4.83 28.41 10.34
CA GLN A 17 5.94 28.25 9.39
C GLN A 17 7.29 28.65 10.00
N GLU A 18 7.28 29.57 10.96
CA GLU A 18 8.49 30.04 11.63
C GLU A 18 9.01 29.02 12.66
N GLU A 19 8.12 28.45 13.47
CA GLU A 19 8.48 27.40 14.45
C GLU A 19 9.04 26.17 13.76
N LEU A 20 8.37 25.68 12.71
CA LEU A 20 8.82 24.51 11.99
C LEU A 20 10.15 24.76 11.26
N ALA A 21 10.36 25.96 10.71
CA ALA A 21 11.64 26.32 10.12
C ALA A 21 12.78 26.35 11.16
N LYS A 22 12.51 26.84 12.39
CA LYS A 22 13.46 26.80 13.50
C LYS A 22 13.82 25.36 13.89
N ILE A 23 12.82 24.49 14.01
CA ILE A 23 12.99 23.06 14.34
C ILE A 23 13.84 22.35 13.28
N LEU A 24 13.58 22.62 11.99
CA LEU A 24 14.32 22.03 10.87
C LEU A 24 15.65 22.76 10.57
N CYS A 25 16.05 23.70 11.42
CA CYS A 25 17.27 24.51 11.28
C CYS A 25 17.40 25.17 9.90
N MET A 26 16.34 25.82 9.43
CA MET A 26 16.31 26.53 8.14
C MET A 26 15.61 27.89 8.25
N SER A 27 15.71 28.70 7.19
CA SER A 27 15.01 29.99 7.16
C SER A 27 13.50 29.79 6.92
N ARG A 28 12.67 30.64 7.55
CA ARG A 28 11.21 30.68 7.29
C ARG A 28 10.92 30.78 5.80
N SER A 29 11.67 31.64 5.09
CA SER A 29 11.52 31.89 3.65
C SER A 29 11.75 30.60 2.84
N THR A 30 12.77 29.82 3.21
CA THR A 30 13.08 28.53 2.57
C THR A 30 11.93 27.54 2.77
N TYR A 31 11.45 27.39 4.01
CA TYR A 31 10.34 26.50 4.32
C TYR A 31 9.04 26.90 3.60
N ALA A 32 8.71 28.19 3.59
CA ALA A 32 7.54 28.71 2.89
C ALA A 32 7.58 28.41 1.38
N GLN A 33 8.76 28.47 0.76
CA GLN A 33 8.95 28.09 -0.65
C GLN A 33 8.69 26.60 -0.91
N TYR A 34 8.89 25.72 0.08
CA TYR A 34 8.53 24.31 -0.02
C TYR A 34 7.01 24.10 0.02
N GLU A 35 6.29 24.80 0.91
CA GLU A 35 4.82 24.68 1.01
C GLU A 35 4.09 25.13 -0.26
N VAL A 36 4.65 26.09 -1.00
CA VAL A 36 4.09 26.57 -2.27
C VAL A 36 4.68 25.88 -3.50
N ASP A 37 5.42 24.78 -3.32
CA ASP A 37 6.08 24.00 -4.38
C ASP A 37 7.03 24.82 -5.30
N ARG A 38 7.48 26.00 -4.85
CA ARG A 38 8.44 26.86 -5.60
C ARG A 38 9.87 26.35 -5.51
N ARG A 39 10.19 25.62 -4.44
CA ARG A 39 11.49 24.98 -4.25
C ARG A 39 11.24 23.54 -3.79
N LYS A 40 12.16 22.64 -4.13
CA LYS A 40 12.16 21.27 -3.62
C LYS A 40 13.20 21.17 -2.48
N PRO A 41 12.89 20.49 -1.36
CA PRO A 41 13.89 20.18 -0.35
C PRO A 41 14.94 19.24 -0.95
N ASP A 42 16.16 19.33 -0.42
CA ASP A 42 17.20 18.34 -0.70
C ASP A 42 16.92 17.03 0.05
N TYR A 43 17.71 16.01 -0.25
CA TYR A 43 17.56 14.68 0.34
C TYR A 43 17.65 14.71 1.87
N ASP A 44 18.64 15.44 2.42
CA ASP A 44 18.85 15.52 3.87
C ASP A 44 17.72 16.27 4.58
N THR A 45 17.19 17.32 3.97
CA THR A 45 16.03 18.05 4.49
C THR A 45 14.77 17.20 4.43
N LEU A 46 14.59 16.44 3.36
CA LEU A 46 13.47 15.51 3.22
C LEU A 46 13.47 14.46 4.33
N HIS A 47 14.65 13.89 4.64
CA HIS A 47 14.85 12.98 5.77
C HIS A 47 14.54 13.64 7.11
N ARG A 48 15.07 14.83 7.36
CA ARG A 48 14.79 15.55 8.62
C ARG A 48 13.31 15.86 8.82
N ILE A 49 12.60 16.22 7.75
CA ILE A 49 11.15 16.43 7.78
C ILE A 49 10.43 15.10 8.09
N ALA A 50 10.83 14.02 7.41
CA ALA A 50 10.28 12.69 7.61
C ALA A 50 10.44 12.20 9.06
N ASP A 51 11.65 12.33 9.62
CA ASP A 51 11.99 11.94 10.97
C ASP A 51 11.25 12.75 12.04
N TYR A 52 11.11 14.06 11.80
CA TYR A 52 10.41 14.96 12.71
C TYR A 52 8.92 14.63 12.81
N PHE A 53 8.26 14.49 11.66
CA PHE A 53 6.82 14.19 11.62
C PHE A 53 6.50 12.70 11.80
N LYS A 54 7.52 11.84 11.92
CA LYS A 54 7.38 10.37 11.96
C LYS A 54 6.62 9.84 10.75
N VAL A 55 6.98 10.35 9.58
CA VAL A 55 6.34 10.03 8.30
C VAL A 55 7.32 9.39 7.32
N SER A 56 6.82 8.59 6.39
CA SER A 56 7.67 8.03 5.34
C SER A 56 8.02 9.09 4.30
N ILE A 57 9.19 8.97 3.68
CA ILE A 57 9.55 9.79 2.52
C ILE A 57 8.58 9.56 1.36
N ASP A 58 8.11 8.33 1.18
CA ASP A 58 7.12 7.99 0.17
C ASP A 58 5.80 8.76 0.37
N PHE A 59 5.42 9.00 1.63
CA PHE A 59 4.32 9.90 1.95
C PHE A 59 4.64 11.36 1.68
N LEU A 60 5.84 11.84 1.93
CA LEU A 60 6.16 13.22 1.55
C LEU A 60 6.07 13.40 0.02
N LEU A 61 6.56 12.42 -0.74
CA LEU A 61 6.72 12.51 -2.19
C LEU A 61 5.48 12.19 -3.03
N GLY A 62 4.36 11.77 -2.44
CA GLY A 62 3.16 11.46 -3.24
C GLY A 62 2.91 9.98 -3.49
N ARG A 63 3.81 9.09 -3.09
CA ARG A 63 3.73 7.65 -3.43
C ARG A 63 2.74 6.89 -2.56
N THR A 64 2.50 7.37 -1.35
CA THR A 64 1.53 6.81 -0.41
C THR A 64 0.67 7.93 0.18
N GLU A 65 -0.58 7.66 0.54
CA GLU A 65 -1.44 8.62 1.27
C GLU A 65 -1.31 8.51 2.81
N TYR A 66 -0.47 7.59 3.28
CA TYR A 66 -0.36 7.24 4.68
C TYR A 66 0.77 8.03 5.32
N SER A 67 0.41 9.05 6.13
CA SER A 67 1.41 9.92 6.76
C SER A 67 2.30 9.15 7.70
N ILE A 68 1.76 8.17 8.37
CA ILE A 68 2.33 7.59 9.56
C ILE A 68 3.33 6.48 9.18
N ILE A 69 4.59 6.62 9.63
CA ILE A 69 5.31 5.46 10.16
C ILE A 69 4.70 5.21 11.54
N GLU A 70 3.40 4.96 11.59
CA GLU A 70 2.91 4.12 12.65
C GLU A 70 3.69 2.83 12.45
N GLU A 71 4.06 2.21 13.55
CA GLU A 71 4.43 0.83 13.51
C GLU A 71 3.29 0.12 12.77
N CYS A 72 3.44 -0.05 11.46
CA CYS A 72 2.64 -0.94 10.62
C CYS A 72 3.07 -2.37 10.97
N CYS A 73 3.24 -2.61 12.25
CA CYS A 73 3.61 -3.84 12.85
C CYS A 73 2.35 -4.69 12.83
N LEU A 74 2.59 -5.96 12.60
CA LEU A 74 1.57 -6.97 12.65
C LEU A 74 0.64 -6.85 13.88
N PRO A 75 1.14 -6.55 15.10
CA PRO A 75 0.29 -6.41 16.30
C PRO A 75 -0.85 -5.39 16.17
N SER A 76 -0.51 -4.13 15.84
CA SER A 76 -1.49 -3.04 15.75
C SER A 76 -2.53 -3.30 14.65
N ARG A 77 -2.08 -3.87 13.53
CA ARG A 77 -2.93 -4.13 12.36
C ARG A 77 -3.82 -5.34 12.55
N LEU A 78 -3.31 -6.36 13.23
CA LEU A 78 -4.08 -7.55 13.62
C LEU A 78 -5.23 -7.15 14.54
N LYS A 79 -4.94 -6.33 15.56
CA LYS A 79 -5.96 -5.80 16.46
C LYS A 79 -7.00 -4.96 15.72
N MET A 80 -6.55 -4.03 14.86
CA MET A 80 -7.42 -3.16 14.08
C MET A 80 -8.39 -3.95 13.18
N ILE A 81 -7.88 -4.90 12.38
CA ILE A 81 -8.73 -5.65 11.44
C ILE A 81 -9.68 -6.60 12.18
N ARG A 82 -9.28 -7.13 13.33
CA ARG A 82 -10.15 -7.94 14.18
C ARG A 82 -11.33 -7.11 14.70
N GLU A 83 -11.07 -5.91 15.18
CA GLU A 83 -12.11 -4.98 15.66
C GLU A 83 -13.03 -4.53 14.51
N LEU A 84 -12.49 -4.26 13.32
CA LEU A 84 -13.29 -3.90 12.14
C LEU A 84 -14.21 -5.01 11.65
N ASN A 85 -13.80 -6.27 11.82
CA ASN A 85 -14.60 -7.44 11.44
C ASN A 85 -15.53 -7.93 12.56
N ASP A 86 -15.61 -7.23 13.69
CA ASP A 86 -16.39 -7.62 14.88
C ASP A 86 -16.05 -9.05 15.40
N ILE A 87 -14.80 -9.49 15.25
CA ILE A 87 -14.34 -10.82 15.66
C ILE A 87 -13.78 -10.74 17.10
N SER A 88 -14.23 -11.62 17.99
CA SER A 88 -13.65 -11.74 19.33
C SER A 88 -12.31 -12.50 19.29
N LEU A 89 -11.45 -12.28 20.30
CA LEU A 89 -10.20 -13.05 20.44
C LEU A 89 -10.45 -14.56 20.49
N GLU A 90 -11.58 -14.95 21.09
CA GLU A 90 -12.01 -16.34 21.23
C GLU A 90 -12.41 -16.94 19.88
N GLN A 91 -13.22 -16.23 19.11
CA GLN A 91 -13.62 -16.65 17.77
C GLN A 91 -12.41 -16.78 16.84
N LEU A 92 -11.44 -15.87 16.94
CA LEU A 92 -10.21 -15.95 16.16
C LEU A 92 -9.34 -17.14 16.59
N ALA A 93 -9.25 -17.43 17.88
CA ALA A 93 -8.51 -18.58 18.41
C ALA A 93 -9.11 -19.91 17.97
N GLU A 94 -10.44 -20.03 18.03
CA GLU A 94 -11.17 -21.19 17.55
C GLU A 94 -10.98 -21.39 16.04
N GLY A 95 -11.06 -20.31 15.24
CA GLY A 95 -10.86 -20.37 13.79
C GLY A 95 -9.46 -20.84 13.37
N LEU A 96 -8.45 -20.57 14.20
CA LEU A 96 -7.03 -20.89 13.91
C LEU A 96 -6.53 -22.16 14.62
N ASN A 97 -7.34 -22.77 15.50
CA ASN A 97 -6.91 -23.83 16.42
C ASN A 97 -5.67 -23.43 17.24
N LEU A 98 -5.62 -22.18 17.71
CA LEU A 98 -4.54 -21.64 18.54
C LEU A 98 -5.04 -21.32 19.95
N SER A 99 -4.11 -21.15 20.91
CA SER A 99 -4.50 -20.69 22.24
C SER A 99 -4.84 -19.20 22.23
N LEU A 100 -5.77 -18.76 23.09
CA LEU A 100 -6.08 -17.34 23.30
C LEU A 100 -4.80 -16.53 23.63
N ASN A 101 -3.88 -17.15 24.37
CA ASN A 101 -2.63 -16.53 24.76
C ASN A 101 -1.72 -16.28 23.57
N ASP A 102 -1.67 -17.20 22.58
CA ASP A 102 -0.90 -16.99 21.37
C ASP A 102 -1.39 -15.76 20.59
N ILE A 103 -2.71 -15.61 20.43
CA ILE A 103 -3.30 -14.46 19.74
C ILE A 103 -3.05 -13.17 20.52
N SER A 104 -3.24 -13.19 21.84
CA SER A 104 -2.92 -12.03 22.68
C SER A 104 -1.46 -11.63 22.55
N GLN A 105 -0.53 -12.59 22.50
CA GLN A 105 0.90 -12.33 22.31
C GLN A 105 1.22 -11.77 20.91
N PHE A 106 0.43 -12.14 19.89
CA PHE A 106 0.54 -11.54 18.57
C PHE A 106 0.04 -10.08 18.55
N GLU A 107 -1.02 -9.76 19.29
CA GLU A 107 -1.54 -8.37 19.41
C GLU A 107 -0.69 -7.47 20.30
N THR A 108 0.06 -8.03 21.26
CA THR A 108 1.01 -7.26 22.09
C THR A 108 2.40 -7.15 21.46
N GLY A 109 2.70 -7.97 20.44
CA GLY A 109 4.02 -8.01 19.80
C GLY A 109 5.08 -8.78 20.59
N GLU A 110 4.71 -9.47 21.67
CA GLU A 110 5.61 -10.36 22.42
C GLU A 110 6.02 -11.58 21.58
N LYS A 111 5.16 -11.99 20.65
CA LYS A 111 5.39 -13.13 19.76
C LYS A 111 4.99 -12.77 18.33
N TYR A 112 5.77 -13.27 17.37
CA TYR A 112 5.44 -13.15 15.95
C TYR A 112 4.89 -14.48 15.41
N PRO A 113 3.80 -14.47 14.63
CA PRO A 113 3.27 -15.68 14.04
C PRO A 113 4.23 -16.24 12.98
N THR A 114 4.25 -17.56 12.84
CA THR A 114 5.00 -18.22 11.76
C THR A 114 4.37 -17.88 10.40
N PRO A 115 5.11 -18.00 9.27
CA PRO A 115 4.55 -17.70 7.94
C PRO A 115 3.29 -18.50 7.61
N SER A 116 3.20 -19.75 8.07
CA SER A 116 2.00 -20.57 7.94
C SER A 116 0.83 -20.00 8.73
N THR A 117 1.05 -19.64 10.00
CA THR A 117 0.00 -19.02 10.84
C THR A 117 -0.43 -17.66 10.30
N LEU A 118 0.51 -16.87 9.76
CA LEU A 118 0.23 -15.58 9.15
C LEU A 118 -0.69 -15.70 7.94
N LYS A 119 -0.51 -16.74 7.12
CA LYS A 119 -1.40 -17.03 5.99
C LYS A 119 -2.82 -17.33 6.46
N VAL A 120 -2.97 -18.20 7.47
CA VAL A 120 -4.30 -18.55 7.99
C VAL A 120 -4.96 -17.35 8.69
N LEU A 121 -4.19 -16.53 9.40
CA LEU A 121 -4.67 -15.26 9.97
C LEU A 121 -5.25 -14.33 8.89
N ALA A 122 -4.53 -14.17 7.78
CA ALA A 122 -4.98 -13.37 6.64
C ALA A 122 -6.30 -13.90 6.06
N GLU A 123 -6.42 -15.23 5.89
CA GLU A 123 -7.63 -15.89 5.41
C GLU A 123 -8.82 -15.71 6.35
N CYS A 124 -8.64 -15.92 7.66
CA CYS A 124 -9.70 -15.76 8.67
C CYS A 124 -10.18 -14.32 8.81
N LEU A 125 -9.28 -13.34 8.69
CA LEU A 125 -9.58 -11.92 8.82
C LEU A 125 -9.99 -11.28 7.48
N ASN A 126 -10.15 -12.09 6.43
CA ASN A 126 -10.47 -11.66 5.07
C ASN A 126 -9.59 -10.49 4.59
N CYS A 127 -8.28 -10.57 4.83
CA CYS A 127 -7.33 -9.53 4.48
C CYS A 127 -6.07 -10.12 3.84
N SER A 128 -5.30 -9.30 3.13
CA SER A 128 -4.03 -9.74 2.56
C SER A 128 -2.94 -9.85 3.63
N VAL A 129 -2.03 -10.79 3.44
CA VAL A 129 -0.78 -10.87 4.23
C VAL A 129 0.02 -9.56 4.11
N ASP A 130 0.02 -8.94 2.93
CA ASP A 130 0.69 -7.65 2.72
C ASP A 130 0.03 -6.53 3.54
N PHE A 131 -1.27 -6.64 3.83
CA PHE A 131 -1.94 -5.73 4.75
C PHE A 131 -1.41 -6.00 6.15
N LEU A 132 -1.44 -7.23 6.67
CA LEU A 132 -0.94 -7.53 8.02
C LEU A 132 0.52 -7.12 8.24
N LEU A 133 1.36 -7.24 7.20
CA LEU A 133 2.78 -6.87 7.23
C LEU A 133 3.04 -5.38 6.94
N GLY A 134 2.01 -4.58 6.69
CA GLY A 134 2.15 -3.13 6.51
C GLY A 134 2.66 -2.68 5.14
N ARG A 135 2.70 -3.56 4.13
CA ARG A 135 3.06 -3.20 2.74
C ARG A 135 1.93 -2.51 2.00
N ILE A 136 0.69 -2.87 2.33
CA ILE A 136 -0.51 -2.22 1.83
C ILE A 136 -1.36 -1.76 3.01
N THR A 137 -2.35 -0.95 2.74
CA THR A 137 -3.07 -0.16 3.75
C THR A 137 -4.57 -0.37 3.71
N GLU A 138 -5.08 -0.78 2.57
CA GLU A 138 -6.42 -1.32 2.47
C GLU A 138 -6.37 -2.81 2.83
N PRO A 139 -7.27 -3.29 3.70
CA PRO A 139 -7.44 -4.71 3.94
C PRO A 139 -8.08 -5.31 2.68
N ARG A 140 -7.26 -5.48 1.64
CA ARG A 140 -7.69 -6.13 0.40
C ARG A 140 -8.02 -7.58 0.76
N PRO A 141 -9.23 -8.07 0.42
CA PRO A 141 -9.54 -9.48 0.56
C PRO A 141 -8.46 -10.29 -0.13
N TYR A 142 -8.04 -11.38 0.48
CA TYR A 142 -7.18 -12.36 -0.17
C TYR A 142 -8.03 -13.04 -1.27
N LEU A 143 -8.19 -12.37 -2.41
CA LEU A 143 -8.89 -12.93 -3.55
C LEU A 143 -8.14 -14.17 -4.00
N PHE A 144 -8.84 -15.29 -3.94
CA PHE A 144 -8.46 -16.56 -4.51
C PHE A 144 -8.49 -16.44 -6.04
N GLU A 145 -7.53 -15.77 -6.66
CA GLU A 145 -7.24 -15.93 -8.09
C GLU A 145 -6.16 -17.00 -8.28
N SER A 146 -6.39 -18.18 -7.68
CA SER A 146 -5.84 -19.40 -8.25
C SER A 146 -6.67 -19.77 -9.49
N GLN A 147 -6.62 -18.96 -10.55
CA GLN A 147 -6.77 -19.33 -11.98
C GLN A 147 -6.58 -18.09 -12.87
N GLN A 148 -5.46 -17.40 -12.74
CA GLN A 148 -4.69 -16.86 -13.87
C GLN A 148 -3.34 -16.48 -13.26
N GLY A 149 -2.37 -17.37 -13.41
CA GLY A 149 -1.02 -17.11 -12.89
C GLY A 149 -0.57 -15.75 -13.40
N TYR A 150 -0.05 -14.91 -12.49
CA TYR A 150 0.47 -13.56 -12.74
C TYR A 150 0.69 -13.34 -14.23
N SER A 151 -0.36 -12.85 -14.89
CA SER A 151 -0.22 -12.46 -16.25
C SER A 151 0.57 -11.18 -16.14
N THR A 152 1.79 -11.17 -16.64
CA THR A 152 2.54 -9.92 -16.86
C THR A 152 1.76 -8.91 -17.70
N LEU A 153 0.56 -9.26 -18.19
CA LEU A 153 -0.43 -8.37 -18.79
C LEU A 153 -1.07 -7.36 -17.82
N ASP A 154 -1.09 -7.53 -16.50
CA ASP A 154 -1.73 -6.54 -15.60
C ASP A 154 -0.95 -5.21 -15.50
N ALA A 155 0.26 -5.16 -16.09
CA ALA A 155 0.97 -3.90 -16.33
C ALA A 155 0.35 -3.07 -17.46
N TYR A 156 -0.51 -3.67 -18.28
CA TYR A 156 -1.40 -2.99 -19.21
C TYR A 156 -2.77 -2.95 -18.53
N GLY A 157 -3.22 -1.75 -18.15
CA GLY A 157 -4.44 -1.56 -17.38
C GLY A 157 -5.66 -2.27 -17.99
N SER A 158 -6.67 -2.46 -17.15
CA SER A 158 -8.01 -2.98 -17.44
C SER A 158 -8.80 -2.27 -18.57
N ASP A 159 -8.14 -1.43 -19.35
CA ASP A 159 -8.62 -0.86 -20.60
C ASP A 159 -8.00 -1.70 -21.72
N ASP A 160 -8.58 -2.88 -22.02
CA ASP A 160 -8.31 -3.52 -23.30
C ASP A 160 -9.18 -2.80 -24.36
N PRO A 161 -8.61 -1.87 -25.16
CA PRO A 161 -9.39 -1.10 -26.14
C PRO A 161 -10.00 -1.97 -27.24
N LEU A 162 -9.70 -3.27 -27.26
CA LEU A 162 -10.26 -4.24 -28.18
C LEU A 162 -11.64 -4.75 -27.74
N GLN A 163 -12.05 -4.58 -26.48
CA GLN A 163 -13.36 -5.07 -25.99
C GLN A 163 -14.54 -4.32 -26.64
N ASP A 164 -14.40 -3.00 -26.83
CA ASP A 164 -15.43 -2.12 -27.41
C ASP A 164 -15.44 -2.10 -28.96
N LEU A 165 -14.59 -2.89 -29.61
CA LEU A 165 -14.56 -2.93 -31.07
C LEU A 165 -15.83 -3.60 -31.65
N PRO A 166 -16.36 -3.11 -32.78
CA PRO A 166 -17.43 -3.78 -33.50
C PRO A 166 -16.98 -5.18 -33.95
N GLU A 167 -17.94 -6.11 -34.04
CA GLU A 167 -17.68 -7.53 -34.32
C GLU A 167 -16.92 -7.76 -35.65
N GLU A 168 -17.14 -6.90 -36.65
CA GLU A 168 -16.41 -6.91 -37.92
C GLU A 168 -14.90 -6.66 -37.73
N ALA A 169 -14.54 -5.73 -36.84
CA ALA A 169 -13.14 -5.40 -36.54
C ALA A 169 -12.46 -6.52 -35.74
N LYS A 170 -13.17 -7.14 -34.79
CA LYS A 170 -12.69 -8.30 -34.03
C LYS A 170 -12.40 -9.48 -34.96
N LYS A 171 -13.29 -9.73 -35.92
CA LYS A 171 -13.12 -10.78 -36.94
C LYS A 171 -11.91 -10.53 -37.84
N SER A 172 -11.74 -9.29 -38.32
CA SER A 172 -10.58 -8.89 -39.13
C SER A 172 -9.25 -9.08 -38.39
N LEU A 173 -9.21 -8.72 -37.10
CA LEU A 173 -8.02 -8.96 -36.25
C LEU A 173 -7.73 -10.45 -36.07
N ALA A 174 -8.75 -11.28 -35.90
CA ALA A 174 -8.59 -12.73 -35.78
C ALA A 174 -8.04 -13.34 -37.07
N GLU A 175 -8.57 -12.94 -38.23
CA GLU A 175 -8.10 -13.37 -39.55
C GLU A 175 -6.65 -12.93 -39.79
N PHE A 176 -6.29 -11.71 -39.40
CA PHE A 176 -4.92 -11.20 -39.49
C PHE A 176 -3.95 -11.99 -38.59
N LYS A 177 -4.39 -12.34 -37.37
CA LYS A 177 -3.61 -13.16 -36.44
C LYS A 177 -3.38 -14.57 -36.98
N GLU A 178 -4.39 -15.21 -37.53
CA GLU A 178 -4.24 -16.51 -38.21
C GLU A 178 -3.32 -16.42 -39.42
N PHE A 179 -3.41 -15.35 -40.21
CA PHE A 179 -2.52 -15.11 -41.34
C PHE A 179 -1.05 -15.00 -40.88
N ILE A 180 -0.77 -14.21 -39.84
CA ILE A 180 0.58 -14.07 -39.27
C ILE A 180 1.08 -15.43 -38.78
N LEU A 181 0.25 -16.16 -38.02
CA LEU A 181 0.61 -17.47 -37.52
C LEU A 181 0.93 -18.43 -38.67
N ASN A 182 0.06 -18.53 -39.67
CA ASN A 182 0.28 -19.43 -40.81
C ASN A 182 1.49 -19.03 -41.67
N LYS A 183 1.76 -17.72 -41.81
CA LYS A 183 2.92 -17.21 -42.55
C LYS A 183 4.25 -17.59 -41.89
N TYR A 184 4.30 -17.61 -40.57
CA TYR A 184 5.55 -17.88 -39.82
C TYR A 184 5.60 -19.27 -39.17
N ARG A 185 4.55 -20.10 -39.29
CA ARG A 185 4.50 -21.48 -38.76
C ARG A 185 5.08 -22.54 -39.69
N LYS A 186 5.85 -22.16 -40.72
CA LYS A 186 6.67 -23.08 -41.49
C LYS A 186 8.10 -22.55 -41.61
N GLU A 187 8.95 -23.01 -40.70
CA GLU A 187 10.29 -23.56 -40.92
C GLU A 187 10.87 -23.94 -39.55
N ASN A 188 10.45 -25.10 -39.03
CA ASN A 188 11.20 -25.95 -38.11
C ASN A 188 10.95 -27.40 -38.54
#